data_AF-A0A2N1IH91-F1
#
_entry.id   AF-A0A2N1IH91-F1
#
_cell.length_a   1.000
_cell.length_b   1.000
_cell.length_c   1.000
_cell.angle_alpha   90.00
_cell.angle_beta   90.00
_cell.angle_gamma   90.00
#
_symmetry.space_group_name_H-M   'P 1'
#
loop_
_entity.id
_entity.type
_entity.pdbx_description
1 polymer ?
#
loop_
_entity_poly.entity_id
_entity_poly.type
_entity_poly.pdbx_seq_one_letter_code
_entity_poly.pdbx_strand_id
1 'polypeptide(L)'
;MSNVIEVLVKMASDSSLNNDSAVTNMLVIANFTEYQVSAIISKNTERLAETIYDLPMIKCVPLMVPEESNEIEIVTCIKTFATNF
;
A
#
# COMPACT_ATOMS: atom_id res chain seq x y z
N MET A 1 -13.57 2.19 1.80
CA MET A 1 -12.19 1.88 1.38
C MET A 1 -11.82 2.84 0.26
N SER A 2 -10.64 3.47 0.30
CA SER A 2 -10.25 4.43 -0.75
C SER A 2 -9.93 3.70 -2.06
N ASN A 3 -10.40 4.22 -3.20
CA ASN A 3 -10.13 3.67 -4.53
C ASN A 3 -8.62 3.58 -4.83
N VAL A 4 -7.83 4.50 -4.25
CA VAL A 4 -6.36 4.45 -4.33
C VAL A 4 -5.80 3.23 -3.59
N ILE A 5 -6.35 2.90 -2.41
CA ILE A 5 -5.96 1.70 -1.66
C ILE A 5 -6.31 0.44 -2.44
N GLU A 6 -7.50 0.35 -3.01
CA GLU A 6 -7.94 -0.83 -3.78
C GLU A 6 -7.02 -1.11 -4.97
N VAL A 7 -6.64 -0.05 -5.69
CA VAL A 7 -5.67 -0.14 -6.79
C VAL A 7 -4.31 -0.63 -6.31
N LEU A 8 -3.77 -0.04 -5.23
CA LEU A 8 -2.47 -0.43 -4.68
C LEU A 8 -2.47 -1.89 -4.19
N VAL A 9 -3.54 -2.31 -3.53
CA VAL A 9 -3.71 -3.71 -3.12
C VAL A 9 -3.76 -4.62 -4.33
N LYS A 10 -4.53 -4.27 -5.37
CA LYS A 10 -4.61 -5.08 -6.58
C LYS A 10 -3.27 -5.18 -7.29
N MET A 11 -2.51 -4.09 -7.40
CA MET A 11 -1.14 -4.10 -7.94
C MET A 11 -0.19 -4.99 -7.15
N ALA A 12 -0.28 -4.97 -5.81
CA ALA A 12 0.58 -5.79 -4.96
C ALA A 12 0.19 -7.28 -4.96
N SER A 13 -1.09 -7.60 -5.24
CA SER A 13 -1.65 -8.94 -5.09
C SER A 13 -1.81 -9.69 -6.42
N ASP A 14 -1.91 -8.98 -7.54
CA ASP A 14 -2.23 -9.54 -8.85
C ASP A 14 -1.00 -9.54 -9.76
N SER A 15 -0.33 -10.69 -9.86
CA SER A 15 0.84 -10.87 -10.72
C SER A 15 0.56 -10.71 -12.22
N SER A 16 -0.71 -10.68 -12.65
CA SER A 16 -1.07 -10.41 -14.04
C SER A 16 -0.90 -8.93 -14.42
N LEU A 17 -0.82 -8.03 -13.44
CA LEU A 17 -0.53 -6.60 -13.62
C LEU A 17 0.97 -6.35 -13.81
N ASN A 18 1.61 -7.12 -14.67
CA ASN A 18 3.05 -7.10 -14.90
C ASN A 18 3.50 -6.21 -16.08
N ASN A 19 2.57 -5.51 -16.73
CA ASN A 19 2.85 -4.66 -17.88
C ASN A 19 1.96 -3.41 -17.88
N ASP A 20 2.42 -2.38 -18.60
CA ASP A 20 1.79 -1.06 -18.62
C ASP A 20 0.36 -1.07 -19.15
N SER A 21 0.03 -1.96 -20.08
CA SER A 21 -1.34 -2.06 -20.64
C SER A 21 -2.32 -2.58 -19.57
N ALA A 22 -1.93 -3.64 -18.86
CA ALA A 22 -2.73 -4.21 -17.78
C ALA A 22 -2.92 -3.21 -16.63
N VAL A 23 -1.86 -2.49 -16.25
CA VAL A 23 -1.93 -1.42 -15.24
C VAL A 23 -2.82 -0.27 -15.70
N THR A 24 -2.66 0.18 -16.95
CA THR A 24 -3.45 1.30 -17.51
C THR A 24 -4.94 0.96 -17.54
N ASN A 25 -5.32 -0.23 -18.00
CA ASN A 25 -6.72 -0.66 -18.01
C ASN A 25 -7.32 -0.69 -16.61
N MET A 26 -6.54 -1.13 -15.61
CA MET A 26 -6.98 -1.13 -14.22
C MET A 26 -7.12 0.29 -13.65
N LEU A 27 -6.22 1.21 -13.99
CA LEU A 27 -6.28 2.61 -13.59
C LEU A 27 -7.43 3.38 -14.26
N VAL A 28 -7.80 3.05 -15.50
CA VAL A 28 -8.96 3.66 -16.20
C VAL A 28 -10.28 3.31 -15.51
N ILE A 29 -10.37 2.11 -14.94
CA ILE A 29 -11.55 1.65 -14.20
C ILE A 29 -11.56 2.22 -12.77
N ALA A 30 -10.39 2.63 -12.27
CA ALA A 30 -10.27 3.24 -10.96
C ALA A 30 -10.87 4.66 -11.00
N ASN A 31 -12.05 4.80 -10.39
CA ASN A 31 -12.78 6.06 -10.30
C ASN A 31 -12.08 7.04 -9.34
N PHE A 32 -10.97 7.63 -9.77
CA PHE A 32 -10.21 8.60 -8.99
C PHE A 32 -10.86 9.99 -9.01
N THR A 33 -10.76 10.69 -7.88
CA THR A 33 -11.13 12.10 -7.81
C THR A 33 -10.10 12.97 -8.54
N GLU A 34 -10.49 14.18 -8.97
CA GLU A 34 -9.56 15.12 -9.62
C GLU A 34 -8.33 15.43 -8.75
N TYR A 35 -8.51 15.51 -7.42
CA TYR A 35 -7.40 15.75 -6.49
C TYR A 35 -6.41 14.57 -6.47
N GLN A 36 -6.91 13.34 -6.48
CA GLN A 36 -6.08 12.13 -6.58
C GLN A 36 -5.35 12.04 -7.92
N VAL A 37 -6.04 12.32 -9.03
CA VAL A 37 -5.44 12.33 -10.37
C VAL A 37 -4.33 13.38 -10.45
N SER A 38 -4.56 14.58 -9.92
CA SER A 38 -3.57 15.65 -9.88
C SER A 38 -2.32 15.25 -9.07
N ALA A 39 -2.51 14.63 -7.91
CA ALA A 39 -1.42 14.11 -7.08
C ALA A 39 -0.63 12.98 -7.80
N ILE A 40 -1.31 12.07 -8.49
CA ILE A 40 -0.69 11.00 -9.28
C ILE A 40 0.13 11.57 -10.45
N ILE A 41 -0.44 12.48 -11.25
CA ILE A 41 0.23 13.09 -12.42
C ILE A 41 1.46 13.87 -11.97
N SER A 42 1.37 14.60 -10.86
CA SER A 42 2.48 15.36 -10.29
C SER A 42 3.48 14.50 -9.50
N LYS A 43 3.27 13.18 -9.41
CA LYS A 43 4.05 12.24 -8.60
C LYS A 43 4.21 12.68 -7.14
N ASN A 44 3.23 13.41 -6.61
CA ASN A 44 3.26 13.95 -5.27
C ASN A 44 2.63 12.93 -4.29
N THR A 45 3.47 12.10 -3.69
CA THR A 45 3.04 11.04 -2.77
C THR A 45 2.46 11.56 -1.47
N GLU A 46 2.91 12.73 -0.99
CA GLU A 46 2.38 13.36 0.22
C GLU A 46 0.94 13.82 0.02
N ARG A 47 0.67 14.56 -1.07
CA ARG A 47 -0.69 14.99 -1.42
C ARG A 47 -1.60 13.82 -1.75
N LEU A 48 -1.06 12.75 -2.33
CA LEU A 48 -1.84 11.53 -2.56
C LEU A 48 -2.21 10.87 -1.22
N ALA A 49 -1.28 10.82 -0.26
CA ALA A 49 -1.53 10.27 1.08
C ALA A 49 -2.57 11.08 1.86
N GLU A 50 -2.62 12.40 1.71
CA GLU A 50 -3.68 13.24 2.28
C GLU A 50 -5.08 12.84 1.80
N THR A 51 -5.21 12.22 0.62
CA THR A 51 -6.50 11.74 0.08
C THR A 51 -6.93 10.39 0.64
N ILE A 52 -6.09 9.77 1.46
CA ILE A 52 -6.26 8.40 1.94
C ILE A 52 -6.45 8.44 3.46
N TYR A 53 -7.70 8.54 3.89
CA TYR A 53 -8.05 8.68 5.31
C TYR A 53 -8.14 7.35 6.08
N ASP A 54 -8.22 6.21 5.37
CA ASP A 54 -8.47 4.88 5.94
C ASP A 54 -7.45 3.84 5.45
N LEU A 55 -6.15 4.10 5.61
CA LEU A 55 -5.13 3.08 5.35
C LEU A 55 -5.26 1.96 6.39
N PRO A 56 -5.63 0.73 6.01
CA PRO A 56 -5.68 -0.37 6.96
C PRO A 56 -4.27 -0.57 7.52
N MET A 57 -4.18 -0.68 8.84
CA MET A 57 -2.91 -0.94 9.51
C MET A 57 -2.46 -2.35 9.09
N ILE A 58 -1.54 -2.44 8.14
CA ILE A 58 -0.97 -3.71 7.69
C ILE A 58 -0.08 -4.23 8.82
N LYS A 59 -0.62 -5.15 9.62
CA LYS A 59 0.17 -5.95 10.55
C LYS A 59 0.92 -7.01 9.73
N CYS A 60 2.14 -6.70 9.31
CA CYS A 60 3.05 -7.72 8.80
C CYS A 60 3.42 -8.63 9.97
N VAL A 61 2.73 -9.77 10.09
CA VAL A 61 3.10 -10.80 11.05
C VAL A 61 4.23 -11.60 10.40
N PRO A 62 5.44 -11.67 10.99
CA PRO A 62 6.46 -12.57 10.49
C PRO A 62 5.91 -14.00 10.54
N LEU A 63 6.00 -14.70 9.41
CA LEU A 63 5.74 -16.14 9.36
C LEU A 63 6.80 -16.82 10.25
N MET A 64 6.43 -17.17 11.48
CA MET A 64 7.27 -18.04 12.30
C MET A 64 7.25 -19.43 11.65
N VAL A 65 8.43 -19.87 11.23
CA VAL A 65 8.67 -21.29 10.94
C VAL A 65 8.49 -22.03 12.26
N PRO A 66 7.75 -23.15 12.33
CA PRO A 66 7.58 -23.86 13.57
C PRO A 66 8.93 -24.50 13.94
N GLU A 67 9.69 -23.85 14.83
CA GLU A 67 10.72 -24.54 15.59
C GLU A 67 10.06 -25.11 16.85
N GLU A 68 10.15 -26.43 17.00
CA GLU A 68 9.90 -27.07 18.28
C GLU A 68 10.86 -26.47 19.32
N SER A 69 10.40 -25.45 20.06
CA SER A 69 10.82 -25.09 21.42
C SER A 69 10.61 -23.61 21.67
N ASN A 70 9.63 -23.34 22.54
CA ASN A 70 9.59 -22.32 23.59
C ASN A 70 10.21 -20.93 23.32
N GLU A 71 9.32 -19.93 23.47
CA GLU A 71 9.56 -18.49 23.60
C GLU A 71 9.47 -17.70 22.28
N ILE A 72 8.23 -17.31 21.97
CA ILE A 72 7.90 -16.36 20.91
C ILE A 72 8.37 -14.98 21.35
N GLU A 73 9.54 -14.56 20.87
CA GLU A 73 9.98 -13.16 20.96
C GLU A 73 9.22 -12.35 19.92
N ILE A 74 8.19 -11.62 20.35
CA ILE A 74 7.39 -10.74 19.49
C ILE A 74 8.24 -9.51 19.13
N VAL A 75 9.04 -9.61 18.07
CA VAL A 75 9.74 -8.46 17.51
C VAL A 75 8.72 -7.60 16.76
N THR A 76 8.23 -6.56 17.43
CA THR A 76 7.34 -5.56 16.83
C THR A 76 8.17 -4.64 15.94
N CYS A 77 8.10 -4.80 14.62
CA CYS A 77 8.69 -3.86 13.66
C CYS A 77 7.89 -2.55 13.64
N ILE A 78 8.12 -1.69 14.63
CA ILE A 78 7.64 -0.29 14.59
C ILE A 78 8.49 0.42 13.53
N LYS A 79 7.90 0.72 12.37
CA LYS A 79 8.48 1.71 11.46
C LYS A 79 8.38 3.07 12.13
N THR A 80 9.42 3.44 12.88
CA THR A 80 9.64 4.83 13.29
C THR A 80 9.88 5.63 12.01
N PHE A 81 8.92 6.46 11.61
CA PHE A 81 9.22 7.55 10.68
C PHE A 81 10.20 8.47 11.41
N ALA A 82 11.49 8.33 11.13
CA ALA A 82 12.49 9.30 11.56
C ALA A 82 12.24 10.58 10.76
N THR A 83 11.41 11.47 11.29
CA THR A 83 11.40 12.88 10.90
C THR A 83 12.70 13.48 11.43
N ASN A 84 13.73 13.50 10.58
CA ASN A 84 14.86 14.40 10.79
C ASN A 84 14.41 15.78 10.30
N PHE A 85 14.26 16.71 11.26
CA PHE A 85 14.16 18.14 11.03
C PHE A 85 15.49 18.71 10.55
#